data_AF-A0AAW9ECU4-F1
#
_entry.id   AF-A0AAW9ECU4-F1
#
_cell.length_a   1.000
_cell.length_b   1.000
_cell.length_c   1.000
_cell.angle_alpha   90.00
_cell.angle_beta   90.00
_cell.angle_gamma   90.00
#
_symmetry.space_group_name_H-M   'P 1'
#
loop_
_entity.id
_entity.type
_entity.pdbx_description
1 polymer ?
#
loop_
_entity_poly.entity_id
_entity_poly.type
_entity_poly.pdbx_seq_one_letter_code
_entity_poly.pdbx_strand_id
1 'polypeptide(L)'
;SEELCNVRKEEIFGGHAINKQQHVDITKFISCYQYGCESYFTYLSDGRIVPKDELNVTQTARANYTINLLNLNSHYLINLRRQRWDELDQLVLEHINNNWDLEQLC
;
A
#
# COMPACT_ATOMS: atom_id res chain seq x y z
N SER A 1 -10.89 -28.16 -6.73
CA SER A 1 -11.12 -26.71 -6.85
C SER A 1 -9.85 -26.09 -7.40
N GLU A 2 -9.74 -26.07 -8.72
CA GLU A 2 -8.53 -25.78 -9.50
C GLU A 2 -8.62 -24.40 -10.14
N GLU A 3 -8.59 -23.33 -9.34
CA GLU A 3 -8.54 -21.94 -9.86
C GLU A 3 -7.35 -21.16 -9.29
N LEU A 4 -6.15 -21.76 -9.30
CA LEU A 4 -4.91 -21.08 -8.88
C LEU A 4 -3.81 -21.10 -9.96
N CYS A 5 -4.05 -21.66 -11.15
CA CYS A 5 -2.95 -22.01 -12.06
C CYS A 5 -2.54 -20.92 -13.08
N ASN A 6 -3.04 -19.68 -13.02
CA ASN A 6 -2.62 -18.69 -14.02
C ASN A 6 -2.55 -17.23 -13.58
N VAL A 7 -2.43 -16.96 -12.27
CA VAL A 7 -2.19 -15.61 -11.78
C VAL A 7 -0.69 -15.31 -11.92
N ARG A 8 -0.32 -14.27 -12.67
CA ARG A 8 1.09 -13.86 -12.79
C ARG A 8 1.65 -13.53 -11.41
N LYS A 9 2.89 -13.91 -11.10
CA LYS A 9 3.50 -13.64 -9.77
C LYS A 9 3.43 -12.16 -9.38
N GLU A 10 3.43 -11.26 -10.37
CA GLU A 10 3.29 -9.81 -10.21
C GLU A 10 1.91 -9.35 -9.75
N GLU A 11 0.88 -10.18 -9.89
CA GLU A 11 -0.51 -9.91 -9.50
C GLU A 11 -0.85 -10.51 -8.13
N ILE A 12 0.07 -11.29 -7.54
CA ILE A 12 -0.09 -11.90 -6.22
C ILE A 12 0.45 -10.96 -5.14
N PHE A 13 -0.41 -10.52 -4.22
CA PHE A 13 -0.06 -9.61 -3.12
C PHE A 13 -0.68 -10.05 -1.79
N GLY A 14 -0.25 -9.42 -0.70
CA GLY A 14 -0.73 -9.71 0.65
C GLY A 14 -0.48 -11.16 1.06
N GLY A 15 -1.47 -11.78 1.70
CA GLY A 15 -1.38 -13.15 2.20
C GLY A 15 -1.35 -14.25 1.13
N HIS A 16 -1.46 -13.90 -0.14
CA HIS A 16 -1.34 -14.87 -1.24
C HIS A 16 0.06 -14.89 -1.86
N ALA A 17 0.93 -13.91 -1.52
CA ALA A 17 2.30 -13.86 -2.03
C ALA A 17 3.08 -15.12 -1.63
N ILE A 18 3.87 -15.66 -2.58
CA ILE A 18 4.66 -16.90 -2.43
C ILE A 18 5.51 -16.90 -1.14
N ASN A 19 5.91 -15.71 -0.67
CA ASN A 19 6.70 -15.53 0.54
C ASN A 19 5.96 -15.85 1.86
N LYS A 20 4.63 -16.07 1.86
CA LYS A 20 3.91 -16.53 3.05
C LYS A 20 4.20 -17.99 3.44
N GLN A 21 4.80 -18.78 2.55
CA GLN A 21 5.28 -20.12 2.88
C GLN A 21 6.64 -20.11 3.60
N GLN A 22 7.30 -18.95 3.66
CA GLN A 22 8.53 -18.75 4.42
C GLN A 22 8.22 -18.22 5.82
N HIS A 23 9.03 -18.62 6.80
CA HIS A 23 8.89 -18.18 8.18
C HIS A 23 8.97 -16.64 8.25
N VAL A 24 7.94 -15.99 8.78
CA VAL A 24 7.96 -14.53 8.97
C VAL A 24 8.86 -14.19 10.15
N ASP A 25 9.82 -13.30 9.95
CA ASP A 25 10.54 -12.65 11.04
C ASP A 25 9.64 -11.59 11.69
N ILE A 26 8.95 -11.98 12.76
CA ILE A 26 8.01 -11.12 13.49
C ILE A 26 8.70 -9.89 14.10
N THR A 27 10.02 -9.95 14.37
CA THR A 27 10.76 -8.80 14.90
C THR A 27 10.93 -7.69 13.87
N LYS A 28 10.91 -8.06 12.59
CA LYS A 28 11.01 -7.12 11.46
C LYS A 28 9.66 -6.71 10.91
N PHE A 29 8.67 -7.59 11.01
CA PHE A 29 7.34 -7.34 10.50
C PHE A 29 6.63 -6.19 11.25
N ILE A 30 5.99 -5.34 10.48
CA ILE A 30 5.09 -4.27 10.93
C ILE A 30 3.67 -4.74 10.65
N SER A 31 2.93 -5.08 11.71
CA SER A 31 1.53 -5.51 11.62
C SER A 31 0.61 -4.30 11.45
N CYS A 32 -0.43 -4.42 10.61
CA CYS A 32 -1.48 -3.41 10.51
C CYS A 32 -2.32 -3.26 11.78
N TYR A 33 -2.23 -4.23 12.70
CA TYR A 33 -2.90 -4.18 14.01
C TYR A 33 -2.02 -3.55 15.10
N GLN A 34 -0.75 -3.26 14.83
CA GLN A 34 0.07 -2.56 15.82
C GLN A 34 -0.29 -1.08 15.82
N TYR A 35 -0.40 -0.49 17.00
CA TYR A 35 -0.60 0.96 17.13
C TYR A 35 0.55 1.74 16.47
N GLY A 36 0.23 2.78 15.70
CA GLY A 36 1.22 3.62 15.03
C GLY A 36 1.83 3.01 13.77
N CYS A 37 1.26 1.94 13.21
CA CYS A 37 1.79 1.28 12.00
C CYS A 37 1.88 2.22 10.79
N GLU A 38 0.95 3.18 10.70
CA GLU A 38 0.84 4.17 9.64
C GLU A 38 2.06 5.10 9.60
N SER A 39 2.73 5.31 10.74
CA SER A 39 3.93 6.15 10.81
C SER A 39 5.14 5.60 10.05
N TYR A 40 5.08 4.34 9.60
CA TYR A 40 6.17 3.70 8.86
C TYR A 40 6.09 3.88 7.35
N PHE A 41 4.95 4.32 6.80
CA PHE A 41 4.70 4.27 5.37
C PHE A 41 4.23 5.60 4.81
N THR A 42 4.72 5.96 3.63
CA THR A 42 4.22 7.06 2.80
C THR A 42 3.56 6.50 1.56
N TYR A 43 2.37 7.02 1.22
CA TYR A 43 1.63 6.71 0.01
C TYR A 43 1.89 7.81 -1.02
N LEU A 44 2.48 7.46 -2.16
CA LEU A 44 2.78 8.40 -3.22
C LEU A 44 1.62 8.45 -4.23
N SER A 45 1.45 9.60 -4.90
CA SER A 45 0.42 9.78 -5.93
C SER A 45 0.61 8.86 -7.15
N ASP A 46 1.82 8.34 -7.37
CA ASP A 46 2.08 7.33 -8.40
C ASP A 46 1.62 5.90 -8.00
N GLY A 47 1.01 5.75 -6.82
CA GLY A 47 0.48 4.51 -6.31
C GLY A 47 1.49 3.64 -5.55
N ARG A 48 2.76 4.06 -5.41
CA ARG A 48 3.75 3.33 -4.60
C ARG A 48 3.57 3.61 -3.11
N ILE A 49 3.92 2.61 -2.31
CA ILE A 49 4.15 2.73 -0.88
C ILE A 49 5.65 2.66 -0.62
N VAL A 50 6.18 3.63 0.12
CA VAL A 50 7.60 3.71 0.48
C VAL A 50 7.76 3.85 2.00
N PRO A 51 8.92 3.54 2.59
CA PRO A 51 9.21 3.91 3.97
C PRO A 51 9.06 5.42 4.16
N LYS A 52 8.56 5.85 5.31
CA LYS A 52 8.51 7.28 5.64
C LYS A 52 9.93 7.86 5.78
N ASP A 53 10.14 9.08 5.32
CA ASP A 53 11.49 9.70 5.25
C ASP A 53 12.12 9.93 6.62
N GLU A 54 11.30 10.15 7.65
CA GLU A 54 11.74 10.48 9.02
C GLU A 54 12.19 9.25 9.84
N LEU A 55 12.13 8.05 9.25
CA LEU A 55 12.46 6.81 9.95
C LEU A 55 13.97 6.67 10.17
N ASN A 56 14.34 6.13 11.33
CA ASN A 56 15.72 5.69 11.55
C ASN A 56 16.02 4.41 10.75
N VAL A 57 17.31 4.08 10.61
CA VAL A 57 17.79 2.93 9.83
C VAL A 57 17.06 1.63 10.15
N THR A 58 16.84 1.34 11.43
CA THR A 58 16.13 0.12 11.87
C THR A 58 14.67 0.13 11.45
N GLN A 59 13.99 1.26 11.62
CA GLN A 59 12.59 1.42 11.20
C GLN A 59 12.43 1.34 9.69
N THR A 60 13.32 1.97 8.92
CA THR A 60 13.36 1.89 7.46
C THR A 60 13.55 0.45 6.98
N ALA A 61 14.44 -0.31 7.63
CA ALA A 61 14.64 -1.72 7.31
C ALA A 61 13.37 -2.56 7.57
N ARG A 62 12.65 -2.30 8.66
CA ARG A 62 11.36 -2.94 8.97
C ARG A 62 10.28 -2.59 7.93
N ALA A 63 10.18 -1.31 7.56
CA ALA A 63 9.24 -0.85 6.53
C ALA A 63 9.50 -1.54 5.19
N ASN A 64 10.76 -1.56 4.73
CA ASN A 64 11.16 -2.27 3.52
C ASN A 64 10.89 -3.77 3.60
N TYR A 65 11.18 -4.39 4.74
CA TYR A 65 10.88 -5.81 4.97
C TYR A 65 9.39 -6.09 4.79
N THR A 66 8.51 -5.30 5.41
CA THR A 66 7.05 -5.47 5.27
C THR A 66 6.57 -5.21 3.84
N ILE A 67 7.03 -4.15 3.19
CA ILE A 67 6.66 -3.81 1.79
C ILE A 67 6.98 -4.99 0.87
N ASN A 68 8.19 -5.55 0.99
CA ASN A 68 8.65 -6.66 0.17
C ASN A 68 7.95 -7.98 0.52
N LEU A 69 7.80 -8.28 1.82
CA LEU A 69 7.16 -9.51 2.28
C LEU A 69 5.73 -9.63 1.77
N LEU A 70 4.95 -8.55 1.86
CA LEU A 70 3.55 -8.51 1.44
C LEU A 70 3.36 -8.13 -0.03
N ASN A 71 4.45 -7.86 -0.75
CA ASN A 71 4.41 -7.34 -2.12
C ASN A 71 3.46 -6.14 -2.27
N LEU A 72 3.56 -5.15 -1.37
CA LEU A 72 2.62 -4.01 -1.32
C LEU A 72 2.69 -3.13 -2.57
N ASN A 73 3.80 -3.20 -3.31
CA ASN A 73 4.04 -2.51 -4.58
C ASN A 73 3.86 -3.44 -5.79
N SER A 74 3.02 -4.47 -5.68
CA SER A 74 2.58 -5.24 -6.84
C SER A 74 1.97 -4.33 -7.91
N HIS A 75 2.12 -4.69 -9.20
CA HIS A 75 1.60 -3.88 -10.30
C HIS A 75 0.10 -3.60 -10.16
N TYR A 76 -0.65 -4.60 -9.72
CA TYR A 76 -2.08 -4.48 -9.44
C TYR A 76 -2.36 -3.40 -8.38
N LEU A 77 -1.69 -3.46 -7.23
CA LEU A 77 -1.92 -2.53 -6.13
C LEU A 77 -1.48 -1.10 -6.45
N ILE A 78 -0.37 -0.92 -7.18
CA ILE A 78 0.07 0.39 -7.66
C ILE A 78 -1.00 1.00 -8.57
N ASN A 79 -1.45 0.24 -9.57
CA ASN A 79 -2.45 0.72 -10.53
C ASN A 79 -3.77 1.04 -9.82
N LEU A 80 -4.22 0.22 -8.87
CA LEU A 80 -5.42 0.45 -8.09
C LEU A 80 -5.33 1.74 -7.27
N ARG A 81 -4.21 1.98 -6.58
CA ARG A 81 -4.01 3.20 -5.78
C ARG A 81 -3.93 4.45 -6.65
N ARG A 82 -3.27 4.38 -7.82
CA ARG A 82 -3.25 5.49 -8.77
C ARG A 82 -4.66 5.83 -9.26
N GLN A 83 -5.45 4.82 -9.63
CA GLN A 83 -6.85 5.05 -10.04
C GLN A 83 -7.66 5.72 -8.92
N ARG A 84 -7.49 5.28 -7.67
CA ARG A 84 -8.14 5.93 -6.52
C ARG A 84 -7.69 7.39 -6.33
N TRP A 85 -6.42 7.68 -6.59
CA TRP A 85 -5.90 9.05 -6.57
C TRP A 85 -6.55 9.90 -7.65
N ASP A 86 -6.62 9.39 -8.88
CA ASP A 86 -7.28 10.07 -10.01
C ASP A 86 -8.77 10.33 -9.74
N GLU A 87 -9.48 9.39 -9.10
CA GLU A 87 -10.88 9.53 -8.68
C GLU A 87 -11.05 10.64 -7.62
N LEU A 88 -10.14 10.73 -6.64
CA LEU A 88 -10.14 11.80 -5.65
C LEU A 88 -9.90 13.17 -6.28
N ASP A 89 -8.93 13.28 -7.20
CA ASP A 89 -8.64 14.52 -7.93
C ASP A 89 -9.87 14.98 -8.74
N GLN A 90 -10.59 14.04 -9.38
CA GLN A 90 -11.83 14.36 -10.09
C GLN A 90 -12.93 14.89 -9.15
N LEU A 91 -13.13 14.26 -7.99
CA LEU A 91 -14.11 14.71 -7.00
C LEU A 91 -13.79 16.11 -6.47
N VAL A 92 -12.51 16.39 -6.19
CA VAL A 92 -12.07 17.72 -5.76
C VAL A 92 -12.34 18.76 -6.84
N LEU A 93 -11.98 18.49 -8.10
CA LEU A 93 -12.24 19.39 -9.22
C LEU A 93 -13.74 19.65 -9.42
N GLU A 94 -14.59 18.63 -9.27
CA GLU A 94 -16.04 18.77 -9.33
C GLU A 94 -16.55 19.71 -8.23
N HIS A 95 -16.09 19.54 -6.98
CA HIS A 95 -16.49 20.40 -5.88
C HIS A 95 -16.06 21.85 -6.10
N ILE A 96 -14.83 22.07 -6.59
CA ILE A 96 -14.34 23.41 -6.92
C ILE A 96 -15.21 24.04 -8.03
N ASN A 97 -15.48 23.29 -9.11
CA ASN A 97 -16.27 23.80 -10.25
C ASN A 97 -17.72 24.13 -9.86
N ASN A 98 -18.30 23.36 -8.94
CA ASN A 98 -19.66 23.56 -8.46
C ASN A 98 -19.74 24.47 -7.22
N ASN A 99 -18.60 25.00 -6.75
CA ASN A 99 -18.47 25.79 -5.52
C ASN A 99 -19.10 25.07 -4.30
N TRP A 100 -18.88 23.76 -4.22
CA TRP A 100 -19.27 22.90 -3.10
C TRP A 100 -18.19 22.89 -2.03
N ASP A 101 -18.61 22.60 -0.81
CA ASP A 101 -17.71 22.55 0.34
C ASP A 101 -16.80 21.31 0.26
N LEU A 102 -15.49 21.54 0.23
CA LEU A 102 -14.48 20.48 0.19
C LEU A 102 -14.39 19.69 1.49
N GLU A 103 -14.88 20.22 2.61
CA GLU A 103 -14.92 19.50 3.89
C GLU A 103 -15.87 18.29 3.84
N GLN A 104 -16.76 18.20 2.84
CA GLN A 104 -17.65 17.06 2.64
C GLN A 104 -16.96 15.82 2.04
N LEU A 105 -15.69 15.94 1.64
CA LEU A 105 -14.89 14.83 1.10
C LEU A 105 -14.17 14.00 2.19
N CYS A 106 -14.27 14.40 3.46
CA CYS A 106 -13.56 13.81 4.60
C CYS A 106 -14.46 13.01 5.54
#